data_AF-A0A5J4ZA29-F1
#
_entry.id   AF-A0A5J4ZA29-F1
#
_cell.length_a   1.000
_cell.length_b   1.000
_cell.length_c   1.000
_cell.angle_alpha   90.00
_cell.angle_beta   90.00
_cell.angle_gamma   90.00
#
_symmetry.space_group_name_H-M   'P 1'
#
loop_
_entity.id
_entity.type
_entity.pdbx_description
1 polymer ?
#
loop_
_entity_poly.entity_id
_entity_poly.type
_entity_poly.pdbx_seq_one_letter_code
_entity_poly.pdbx_strand_id
1 'polypeptide(L)'
;MKMRLFVIAGVVLGWLGLVVLAGGGAGGVEAAAQCDLCADNWFFILGAGGRTGSTTALSMFNEVPGIHLTGEHFGVLRESWRIWERLRTIGEKYRVSAFMGSPTNDTDFMCSVQSMVKAIVFGNNRDEIEESTRILGFKEIRYASPNMMRFLANAFPCARFLLSVRNNVSVPLKASAFGDEAWMRKKWRYSRDLFQTMNKAFPKSTAVFSVEDLTVDRFNAFLHDMLGVQGCTFWRVDVRNSEGTFSKEFRMGKSGLKGVCDLSAVSFRYSNDELTRGQELWVQLAKDLHMIPRLGLKNPDALVMEEGRR
;
A
#
# COMPACT_ATOMS: atom_id res chain seq x y z
N MET A 1 -49.51 30.07 -55.12
CA MET A 1 -48.14 29.64 -55.50
C MET A 1 -48.05 28.14 -55.32
N LYS A 2 -47.57 27.46 -56.36
CA LYS A 2 -47.43 26.01 -56.49
C LYS A 2 -46.26 25.51 -55.63
N MET A 3 -46.41 24.40 -54.90
CA MET A 3 -45.27 23.57 -54.51
C MET A 3 -45.62 22.09 -54.55
N ARG A 4 -44.63 21.31 -55.00
CA ARG A 4 -44.73 20.07 -55.77
C ARG A 4 -44.82 18.84 -54.88
N LEU A 5 -45.65 17.89 -55.32
CA LEU A 5 -45.64 16.49 -54.92
C LEU A 5 -44.44 15.79 -55.59
N PHE A 6 -43.58 15.13 -54.81
CA PHE A 6 -42.60 14.17 -55.34
C PHE A 6 -43.01 12.77 -54.91
N VAL A 7 -43.33 11.94 -55.91
CA VAL A 7 -43.51 10.50 -55.80
C VAL A 7 -42.13 9.87 -55.97
N ILE A 8 -41.72 9.02 -55.04
CA ILE A 8 -40.59 8.10 -55.23
C ILE A 8 -41.13 6.67 -55.05
N ALA A 9 -41.21 5.96 -56.17
CA ALA A 9 -41.33 4.52 -56.23
C ALA A 9 -39.91 3.92 -56.28
N GLY A 10 -39.66 2.86 -55.51
CA GLY A 10 -38.33 2.26 -55.45
C GLY A 10 -38.30 0.88 -54.78
N VAL A 11 -38.72 -0.13 -55.55
CA VAL A 11 -38.21 -1.51 -55.64
C VAL A 11 -37.75 -2.22 -54.35
N VAL A 12 -38.57 -3.17 -53.92
CA VAL A 12 -38.20 -4.26 -53.00
C VAL A 12 -37.51 -5.36 -53.81
N LEU A 13 -36.22 -5.61 -53.53
CA LEU A 13 -35.52 -6.83 -53.98
C LEU A 13 -35.12 -7.64 -52.75
N GLY A 14 -35.79 -8.77 -52.59
CA GLY A 14 -35.55 -9.74 -51.52
C GLY A 14 -34.22 -10.44 -51.71
N TRP A 15 -33.43 -10.47 -50.63
CA TRP A 15 -32.31 -11.39 -50.45
C TRP A 15 -32.71 -12.43 -49.41
N LEU A 16 -33.04 -13.63 -49.89
CA LEU A 16 -33.13 -14.84 -49.07
C LEU A 16 -31.70 -15.31 -48.80
N GLY A 17 -31.10 -14.76 -47.75
CA GLY A 17 -29.86 -15.26 -47.16
C GLY A 17 -30.15 -16.53 -46.36
N LEU A 18 -29.61 -17.65 -46.84
CA LEU A 18 -29.56 -18.93 -46.16
C LEU A 18 -28.78 -18.77 -44.82
N VAL A 19 -29.48 -18.73 -43.69
CA VAL A 19 -28.85 -18.75 -42.37
C VAL A 19 -28.42 -20.18 -42.07
N VAL A 20 -27.14 -20.47 -42.28
CA VAL A 20 -26.49 -21.66 -41.75
C VAL A 20 -26.35 -21.45 -40.23
N LEU A 21 -27.19 -22.13 -39.44
CA LEU A 21 -27.02 -22.25 -38.00
C LEU A 21 -25.78 -23.12 -37.74
N ALA A 22 -24.60 -22.51 -37.73
CA ALA A 22 -23.42 -23.13 -37.17
C ALA A 22 -23.66 -23.33 -35.66
N GLY A 23 -23.71 -24.59 -35.24
CA GLY A 23 -23.60 -24.98 -33.84
C GLY A 23 -22.24 -24.54 -33.30
N GLY A 24 -22.19 -23.29 -32.81
CA GLY A 24 -21.03 -22.69 -32.17
C GLY A 24 -20.91 -23.21 -30.75
N GLY A 25 -19.75 -23.83 -30.50
CA GLY A 25 -19.31 -24.50 -29.28
C GLY A 25 -19.86 -23.98 -27.97
N ALA A 26 -20.06 -24.93 -27.05
CA ALA A 26 -19.98 -24.68 -25.62
C ALA A 26 -18.77 -23.80 -25.35
N GLY A 27 -19.02 -22.49 -25.24
CA GLY A 27 -18.05 -21.52 -24.75
C GLY A 27 -17.77 -21.93 -23.32
N GLY A 28 -16.69 -22.70 -23.15
CA GLY A 28 -16.07 -22.86 -21.85
C GLY A 28 -15.86 -21.44 -21.35
N VAL A 29 -16.56 -21.09 -20.27
CA VAL A 29 -16.33 -19.86 -19.55
C VAL A 29 -14.89 -19.97 -19.10
N GLU A 30 -13.99 -19.35 -19.87
CA GLU A 30 -12.58 -19.27 -19.56
C GLU A 30 -12.52 -18.67 -18.16
N ALA A 31 -12.16 -19.51 -17.18
CA ALA A 31 -12.17 -19.12 -15.79
C ALA A 31 -11.36 -17.84 -15.68
N ALA A 32 -12.02 -16.73 -15.36
CA ALA A 32 -11.40 -15.42 -15.32
C ALA A 32 -10.09 -15.55 -14.54
N ALA A 33 -8.97 -15.28 -15.22
CA ALA A 33 -7.65 -15.52 -14.64
C ALA A 33 -7.59 -14.80 -13.29
N GLN A 34 -7.43 -15.58 -12.21
CA GLN A 34 -7.32 -15.04 -10.88
C GLN A 34 -6.14 -14.05 -10.85
N CYS A 35 -6.41 -12.85 -10.37
CA CYS A 35 -5.41 -11.77 -10.35
C CYS A 35 -4.17 -12.15 -9.51
N ASP A 36 -3.00 -11.71 -9.99
CA ASP A 36 -1.72 -11.92 -9.30
C ASP A 36 -1.45 -10.79 -8.31
N LEU A 37 -1.58 -11.07 -7.01
CA LEU A 37 -1.29 -10.11 -5.92
C LEU A 37 0.19 -9.72 -5.82
N CYS A 38 1.08 -10.37 -6.56
CA CYS A 38 2.50 -10.06 -6.65
C CYS A 38 2.91 -9.50 -8.03
N ALA A 39 1.95 -9.09 -8.85
CA ALA A 39 2.24 -8.55 -10.18
C ALA A 39 3.07 -7.25 -10.14
N ASP A 40 2.86 -6.42 -9.12
CA ASP A 40 3.58 -5.15 -8.95
C ASP A 40 4.61 -5.18 -7.80
N ASN A 41 5.66 -4.38 -7.94
CA ASN A 41 6.67 -4.18 -6.90
C ASN A 41 6.21 -3.12 -5.89
N TRP A 42 5.43 -3.55 -4.90
CA TRP A 42 4.89 -2.69 -3.85
C TRP A 42 5.94 -2.29 -2.82
N PHE A 43 6.10 -1.00 -2.57
CA PHE A 43 6.94 -0.46 -1.50
C PHE A 43 6.16 0.52 -0.63
N PHE A 44 6.08 0.22 0.67
CA PHE A 44 5.37 1.05 1.63
C PHE A 44 6.31 1.60 2.71
N ILE A 45 6.09 2.86 3.07
CA ILE A 45 6.77 3.51 4.19
C ILE A 45 5.77 3.67 5.33
N LEU A 46 5.91 2.86 6.38
CA LEU A 46 4.99 2.89 7.51
C LEU A 46 5.63 3.59 8.70
N GLY A 47 5.01 4.67 9.17
CA GLY A 47 5.44 5.38 10.37
C GLY A 47 4.79 4.82 11.63
N ALA A 48 5.58 4.69 12.69
CA ALA A 48 5.11 4.46 14.05
C ALA A 48 4.45 5.72 14.61
N GLY A 49 3.40 6.24 13.96
CA GLY A 49 2.84 7.57 14.22
C GLY A 49 3.62 8.70 13.54
N GLY A 50 3.27 9.95 13.89
CA GLY A 50 3.92 11.15 13.36
C GLY A 50 5.35 11.33 13.86
N ARG A 51 6.14 12.13 13.13
CA ARG A 51 7.51 12.58 13.51
C ARG A 51 8.58 11.48 13.62
N THR A 52 8.45 10.40 12.86
CA THR A 52 9.41 9.28 12.82
C THR A 52 10.41 9.35 11.67
N GLY A 53 10.40 10.42 10.87
CA GLY A 53 11.28 10.56 9.69
C GLY A 53 10.76 9.89 8.41
N SER A 54 9.56 9.31 8.44
CA SER A 54 8.91 8.68 7.27
C SER A 54 8.75 9.62 6.06
N THR A 55 8.58 10.92 6.26
CA THR A 55 8.57 11.92 5.16
C THR A 55 9.95 12.12 4.54
N THR A 56 11.03 12.04 5.33
CA THR A 56 12.40 12.03 4.79
C THR A 56 12.59 10.80 3.91
N ALA A 57 12.21 9.61 4.40
CA ALA A 57 12.30 8.40 3.60
C ALA A 57 11.49 8.50 2.30
N LEU A 58 10.25 9.00 2.36
CA LEU A 58 9.42 9.23 1.17
C LEU A 58 10.14 10.13 0.15
N SER A 59 10.72 11.24 0.63
CA SER A 59 11.41 12.20 -0.24
C SER A 59 12.64 11.59 -0.88
N MET A 60 13.46 10.88 -0.08
CA MET A 60 14.67 10.19 -0.54
C MET A 60 14.36 9.19 -1.66
N PHE A 61 13.42 8.26 -1.44
CA PHE A 61 13.14 7.23 -2.44
C PHE A 61 12.44 7.76 -3.69
N ASN A 62 11.68 8.85 -3.59
CA ASN A 62 11.12 9.53 -4.78
C ASN A 62 12.17 10.29 -5.60
N GLU A 63 13.43 10.43 -5.14
CA GLU A 63 14.49 10.94 -6.00
C GLU A 63 14.93 9.91 -7.05
N VAL A 64 14.69 8.61 -6.82
CA VAL A 64 15.13 7.51 -7.69
C VAL A 64 14.18 7.40 -8.88
N PRO A 65 14.66 7.60 -10.14
CA PRO A 65 13.82 7.44 -11.31
C PRO A 65 13.19 6.04 -11.38
N GLY A 66 11.88 5.98 -11.63
CA GLY A 66 11.11 4.74 -11.66
C GLY A 66 10.57 4.28 -10.30
N ILE A 67 10.86 4.98 -9.21
CA ILE A 67 10.14 4.83 -7.94
C ILE A 67 9.09 5.93 -7.83
N HIS A 68 7.83 5.55 -7.62
CA HIS A 68 6.72 6.50 -7.45
C HIS A 68 5.92 6.20 -6.19
N LEU A 69 6.16 6.99 -5.14
CA LEU A 69 5.49 6.88 -3.86
C LEU A 69 4.64 8.12 -3.58
N THR A 70 3.39 7.93 -3.17
CA THR A 70 2.53 9.02 -2.70
C THR A 70 2.62 9.22 -1.18
N GLY A 71 2.09 10.36 -0.72
CA GLY A 71 2.01 10.71 0.70
C GLY A 71 0.91 9.94 1.44
N GLU A 72 0.52 10.48 2.59
CA GLU A 72 -0.55 9.92 3.41
C GLU A 72 -1.92 10.07 2.72
N HIS A 73 -2.76 9.04 2.81
CA HIS A 73 -4.12 9.04 2.29
C HIS A 73 -5.14 8.84 3.43
N PHE A 74 -4.89 9.52 4.56
CA PHE A 74 -5.75 9.57 5.73
C PHE A 74 -6.23 8.20 6.23
N GLY A 75 -5.42 7.15 6.06
CA GLY A 75 -5.75 5.83 6.53
C GLY A 75 -6.84 5.10 5.74
N VAL A 76 -7.18 5.47 4.50
CA VAL A 76 -8.28 4.86 3.70
C VAL A 76 -8.34 3.31 3.69
N LEU A 77 -7.20 2.61 3.62
CA LEU A 77 -7.15 1.13 3.64
C LEU A 77 -7.64 0.51 4.96
N ARG A 78 -7.73 1.30 6.04
CA ARG A 78 -8.38 0.86 7.29
C ARG A 78 -9.86 0.61 7.06
N GLU A 79 -10.52 1.42 6.24
CA GLU A 79 -11.92 1.20 5.90
C GLU A 79 -12.07 -0.03 5.00
N SER A 80 -11.14 -0.25 4.05
CA SER A 80 -11.10 -1.48 3.26
C SER A 80 -10.94 -2.72 4.14
N TRP A 81 -10.03 -2.68 5.13
CA TRP A 81 -9.88 -3.76 6.10
C TRP A 81 -11.18 -4.03 6.89
N ARG A 82 -11.87 -2.98 7.36
CA ARG A 82 -13.15 -3.13 8.08
C ARG A 82 -14.25 -3.71 7.20
N ILE A 83 -14.32 -3.31 5.93
CA ILE A 83 -15.26 -3.87 4.96
C ILE A 83 -14.96 -5.36 4.78
N TRP A 84 -13.69 -5.71 4.56
CA TRP A 84 -13.25 -7.09 4.41
C TRP A 84 -13.61 -7.96 5.62
N GLU A 85 -13.32 -7.49 6.84
CA GLU A 85 -13.65 -8.22 8.08
C GLU A 85 -15.18 -8.44 8.21
N ARG A 86 -15.99 -7.43 7.88
CA ARG A 86 -17.45 -7.54 7.90
C ARG A 86 -17.96 -8.53 6.87
N LEU A 87 -17.43 -8.49 5.65
CA LEU A 87 -17.81 -9.41 4.57
C LEU A 87 -17.52 -10.86 4.95
N ARG A 88 -16.34 -11.13 5.54
CA ARG A 88 -16.00 -12.44 6.08
C ARG A 88 -16.97 -12.88 7.18
N THR A 89 -17.26 -11.98 8.12
CA THR A 89 -18.21 -12.28 9.21
C THR A 89 -19.60 -12.61 8.67
N ILE A 90 -20.08 -11.89 7.65
CA ILE A 90 -21.36 -12.16 6.99
C ILE A 90 -21.38 -13.56 6.39
N GLY A 91 -20.39 -13.90 5.57
CA GLY A 91 -20.32 -15.21 4.89
C GLY A 91 -20.12 -16.40 5.84
N GLU A 92 -19.42 -16.20 6.96
CA GLU A 92 -19.14 -17.25 7.94
C GLU A 92 -20.27 -17.44 8.95
N LYS A 93 -20.83 -16.35 9.51
CA LYS A 93 -21.71 -16.39 10.68
C LYS A 93 -23.20 -16.35 10.35
N TYR A 94 -23.60 -15.62 9.31
CA TYR A 94 -25.00 -15.32 9.04
C TYR A 94 -25.58 -16.20 7.92
N ARG A 95 -25.55 -17.52 8.14
CA ARG A 95 -26.00 -18.51 7.13
C ARG A 95 -27.51 -18.68 6.99
N VAL A 96 -28.31 -18.17 7.94
CA VAL A 96 -29.79 -18.21 7.90
C VAL A 96 -30.34 -16.93 8.53
N SER A 97 -30.33 -15.81 7.79
CA SER A 97 -30.91 -14.54 8.24
C SER A 97 -31.13 -13.57 7.08
N ALA A 98 -31.80 -12.43 7.32
CA ALA A 98 -31.91 -11.33 6.36
C ALA A 98 -30.55 -10.70 5.98
N PHE A 99 -29.49 -11.02 6.72
CA PHE A 99 -28.10 -10.60 6.45
C PHE A 99 -27.27 -11.71 5.81
N MET A 100 -27.90 -12.71 5.18
CA MET A 100 -27.19 -13.79 4.48
C MET A 100 -26.47 -13.26 3.24
N GLY A 101 -25.21 -13.67 3.08
CA GLY A 101 -24.44 -13.46 1.87
C GLY A 101 -23.50 -14.64 1.63
N SER A 102 -23.14 -14.88 0.37
CA SER A 102 -22.08 -15.85 0.04
C SER A 102 -20.74 -15.37 0.59
N PRO A 103 -19.83 -16.28 1.00
CA PRO A 103 -18.46 -15.91 1.33
C PRO A 103 -17.82 -15.11 0.19
N THR A 104 -17.15 -14.01 0.54
CA THR A 104 -16.38 -13.23 -0.44
C THR A 104 -15.10 -13.98 -0.78
N ASN A 105 -14.71 -13.94 -2.06
CA ASN A 105 -13.38 -14.38 -2.47
C ASN A 105 -12.35 -13.36 -1.98
N ASP A 106 -11.52 -13.75 -1.01
CA ASP A 106 -10.51 -12.87 -0.41
C ASP A 106 -9.54 -12.34 -1.47
N THR A 107 -9.12 -13.15 -2.44
CA THR A 107 -8.19 -12.72 -3.49
C THR A 107 -8.80 -11.62 -4.36
N ASP A 108 -10.06 -11.77 -4.78
CA ASP A 108 -10.75 -10.78 -5.61
C ASP A 108 -10.90 -9.44 -4.86
N PHE A 109 -11.20 -9.52 -3.55
CA PHE A 109 -11.22 -8.33 -2.70
C PHE A 109 -9.85 -7.67 -2.61
N MET A 110 -8.78 -8.44 -2.38
CA MET A 110 -7.42 -7.90 -2.29
C MET A 110 -6.97 -7.26 -3.61
N CYS A 111 -7.34 -7.81 -4.76
CA CYS A 111 -7.04 -7.19 -6.05
C CYS A 111 -7.79 -5.88 -6.27
N SER A 112 -9.02 -5.79 -5.76
CA SER A 112 -9.76 -4.53 -5.74
C SER A 112 -9.06 -3.49 -4.85
N VAL A 113 -8.48 -3.92 -3.73
CA VAL A 113 -7.66 -3.05 -2.86
C VAL A 113 -6.39 -2.58 -3.58
N GLN A 114 -5.67 -3.46 -4.26
CA GLN A 114 -4.47 -3.08 -5.04
C GLN A 114 -4.82 -2.06 -6.13
N SER A 115 -5.94 -2.28 -6.84
CA SER A 115 -6.44 -1.36 -7.87
C SER A 115 -6.79 0.01 -7.28
N MET A 116 -7.42 0.04 -6.11
CA MET A 116 -7.68 1.28 -5.39
C MET A 116 -6.39 1.99 -4.96
N VAL A 117 -5.37 1.25 -4.50
CA VAL A 117 -4.06 1.84 -4.19
C VAL A 117 -3.39 2.43 -5.43
N LYS A 118 -3.43 1.75 -6.58
CA LYS A 118 -2.94 2.34 -7.86
C LYS A 118 -3.63 3.66 -8.16
N ALA A 119 -4.95 3.74 -7.98
CA ALA A 119 -5.69 4.99 -8.18
C ALA A 119 -5.27 6.10 -7.22
N ILE A 120 -4.94 5.78 -5.96
CA ILE A 120 -4.42 6.74 -4.98
C ILE A 120 -3.00 7.20 -5.35
N VAL A 121 -2.16 6.28 -5.82
CA VAL A 121 -0.75 6.51 -6.13
C VAL A 121 -0.58 7.34 -7.41
N PHE A 122 -1.29 6.96 -8.46
CA PHE A 122 -1.17 7.60 -9.77
C PHE A 122 -2.13 8.77 -9.99
N GLY A 123 -3.28 8.77 -9.30
CA GLY A 123 -4.31 9.79 -9.49
C GLY A 123 -4.78 9.85 -10.95
N ASN A 124 -4.98 11.07 -11.44
CA ASN A 124 -5.47 11.32 -12.80
C ASN A 124 -4.39 11.17 -13.88
N ASN A 125 -3.11 11.08 -13.52
CA ASN A 125 -1.98 11.04 -14.47
C ASN A 125 -1.46 9.60 -14.63
N ARG A 126 -2.35 8.62 -14.48
CA ARG A 126 -1.98 7.21 -14.46
C ARG A 126 -1.26 6.77 -15.74
N ASP A 127 -1.81 7.13 -16.88
CA ASP A 127 -1.26 6.71 -18.18
C ASP A 127 0.16 7.27 -18.40
N GLU A 128 0.45 8.46 -17.87
CA GLU A 128 1.77 9.10 -18.01
C GLU A 128 2.82 8.49 -17.07
N ILE A 129 2.42 8.16 -15.84
CA ILE A 129 3.35 7.80 -14.76
C ILE A 129 3.55 6.28 -14.67
N GLU A 130 2.50 5.49 -14.88
CA GLU A 130 2.53 4.02 -14.68
C GLU A 130 3.55 3.33 -15.58
N GLU A 131 3.69 3.75 -16.85
CA GLU A 131 4.64 3.15 -17.80
C GLU A 131 6.10 3.26 -17.34
N SER A 132 6.44 4.40 -16.75
CA SER A 132 7.79 4.70 -16.22
C SER A 132 8.01 4.18 -14.80
N THR A 133 6.96 3.73 -14.12
CA THR A 133 7.02 3.25 -12.75
C THR A 133 7.45 1.78 -12.70
N ARG A 134 8.40 1.48 -11.81
CA ARG A 134 8.90 0.13 -11.54
C ARG A 134 8.68 -0.30 -10.11
N ILE A 135 8.67 0.64 -9.18
CA ILE A 135 8.32 0.45 -7.77
C ILE A 135 7.27 1.49 -7.41
N LEU A 136 6.18 1.07 -6.79
CA LEU A 136 5.07 1.97 -6.43
C LEU A 136 4.58 1.73 -5.00
N GLY A 137 3.94 2.75 -4.44
CA GLY A 137 3.28 2.62 -3.15
C GLY A 137 3.08 3.97 -2.46
N PHE A 138 3.11 3.96 -1.12
CA PHE A 138 2.75 5.14 -0.35
C PHE A 138 3.42 5.17 1.02
N LYS A 139 3.30 6.33 1.67
CA LYS A 139 3.67 6.53 3.06
C LYS A 139 2.45 6.68 3.96
N GLU A 140 2.39 6.00 5.10
CA GLU A 140 1.29 6.14 6.07
C GLU A 140 1.77 5.98 7.52
N ILE A 141 1.29 6.83 8.43
CA ILE A 141 1.63 6.82 9.87
C ILE A 141 0.57 6.16 10.74
N ARG A 142 -0.57 5.82 10.13
CA ARG A 142 -1.78 5.32 10.77
C ARG A 142 -1.87 3.80 10.79
N TYR A 143 -0.93 3.06 10.22
CA TYR A 143 -1.04 1.60 10.03
C TYR A 143 -0.24 0.74 10.99
N ALA A 144 0.31 1.34 12.05
CA ALA A 144 0.99 0.60 13.11
C ALA A 144 0.01 -0.11 14.07
N SER A 145 -0.72 -1.12 13.56
CA SER A 145 -1.49 -2.07 14.37
C SER A 145 -1.38 -3.49 13.83
N PRO A 146 -1.48 -4.54 14.67
CA PRO A 146 -1.42 -5.94 14.21
C PRO A 146 -2.40 -6.27 13.09
N ASN A 147 -3.64 -5.78 13.20
CA ASN A 147 -4.69 -6.02 12.21
C ASN A 147 -4.36 -5.39 10.85
N MET A 148 -3.91 -4.13 10.86
CA MET A 148 -3.51 -3.46 9.61
C MET A 148 -2.27 -4.11 9.00
N MET A 149 -1.28 -4.51 9.80
CA MET A 149 -0.09 -5.18 9.30
C MET A 149 -0.44 -6.53 8.65
N ARG A 150 -1.33 -7.31 9.26
CA ARG A 150 -1.86 -8.55 8.66
C ARG A 150 -2.65 -8.27 7.37
N PHE A 151 -3.51 -7.25 7.38
CA PHE A 151 -4.28 -6.88 6.20
C PHE A 151 -3.37 -6.49 5.03
N LEU A 152 -2.36 -5.66 5.28
CA LEU A 152 -1.38 -5.27 4.26
C LEU A 152 -0.58 -6.46 3.74
N ALA A 153 -0.21 -7.41 4.59
CA ALA A 153 0.49 -8.61 4.12
C ALA A 153 -0.39 -9.55 3.30
N ASN A 154 -1.69 -9.62 3.57
CA ASN A 154 -2.62 -10.37 2.73
C ASN A 154 -2.86 -9.66 1.39
N ALA A 155 -3.03 -8.34 1.42
CA ALA A 155 -3.30 -7.53 0.23
C ALA A 155 -2.07 -7.37 -0.67
N PHE A 156 -0.86 -7.37 -0.09
CA PHE A 156 0.40 -7.10 -0.77
C PHE A 156 1.50 -8.08 -0.31
N PRO A 157 1.37 -9.38 -0.59
CA PRO A 157 2.22 -10.41 0.02
C PRO A 157 3.68 -10.35 -0.43
N CYS A 158 3.95 -9.72 -1.58
CA CYS A 158 5.31 -9.48 -2.07
C CYS A 158 5.83 -8.07 -1.75
N ALA A 159 5.13 -7.25 -0.97
CA ALA A 159 5.60 -5.88 -0.71
C ALA A 159 6.91 -5.82 0.09
N ARG A 160 7.61 -4.68 -0.02
CA ARG A 160 8.68 -4.26 0.87
C ARG A 160 8.17 -3.15 1.78
N PHE A 161 8.59 -3.15 3.04
CA PHE A 161 8.16 -2.18 4.04
C PHE A 161 9.36 -1.53 4.72
N LEU A 162 9.41 -0.20 4.68
CA LEU A 162 10.28 0.57 5.56
C LEU A 162 9.47 1.02 6.77
N LEU A 163 9.83 0.49 7.94
CA LEU A 163 9.17 0.70 9.22
C LEU A 163 9.89 1.82 9.98
N SER A 164 9.37 3.03 9.85
CA SER A 164 9.96 4.25 10.40
C SER A 164 9.53 4.47 11.85
N VAL A 165 10.50 4.49 12.77
CA VAL A 165 10.31 4.59 14.22
C VAL A 165 11.04 5.79 14.82
N ARG A 166 10.78 6.06 16.10
CA ARG A 166 11.55 7.00 16.91
C ARG A 166 12.03 6.29 18.17
N ASN A 167 13.35 6.24 18.37
CA ASN A 167 13.93 5.62 19.55
C ASN A 167 13.90 6.59 20.74
N ASN A 168 14.18 7.86 20.49
CA ASN A 168 14.15 8.88 21.53
C ASN A 168 12.72 9.33 21.83
N VAL A 169 12.17 8.62 22.81
CA VAL A 169 11.03 8.89 23.67
C VAL A 169 10.73 10.33 24.06
N SER A 170 11.76 11.15 24.26
CA SER A 170 11.71 12.33 25.14
C SER A 170 11.90 13.65 24.40
N VAL A 171 11.91 13.64 23.06
CA VAL A 171 12.07 14.87 22.28
C VAL A 171 10.93 15.87 22.54
N PRO A 172 11.18 17.18 22.61
CA PRO A 172 10.12 18.19 22.68
C PRO A 172 9.17 18.05 21.51
N LEU A 173 7.87 18.03 21.78
CA LEU A 173 6.84 17.94 20.76
C LEU A 173 6.10 19.27 20.65
N LYS A 174 6.02 19.82 19.43
CA LYS A 174 4.96 20.79 19.12
C LYS A 174 3.65 20.01 18.95
N ALA A 175 3.07 19.62 20.08
CA ALA A 175 1.98 18.66 20.21
C ALA A 175 0.67 19.10 19.53
N SER A 176 0.50 20.40 19.26
CA SER A 176 -0.77 20.98 18.80
C SER A 176 -1.36 20.36 17.53
N ALA A 177 -0.56 19.71 16.68
CA ALA A 177 -1.02 19.06 15.44
C ALA A 177 -1.26 17.53 15.55
N PHE A 178 -0.87 16.87 16.64
CA PHE A 178 -0.91 15.40 16.74
C PHE A 178 -1.52 14.87 18.05
N GLY A 179 -2.13 15.74 18.85
CA GLY A 179 -2.83 15.36 20.09
C GLY A 179 -1.96 15.50 21.34
N ASP A 180 -2.32 14.72 22.36
CA ASP A 180 -1.63 14.74 23.66
C ASP A 180 -0.21 14.16 23.57
N GLU A 181 0.76 14.84 24.20
CA GLU A 181 2.17 14.47 24.17
C GLU A 181 2.40 13.09 24.80
N ALA A 182 1.79 12.86 25.98
CA ALA A 182 1.93 11.60 26.69
C ALA A 182 1.40 10.44 25.85
N TRP A 183 0.25 10.66 25.20
CA TRP A 183 -0.33 9.71 24.26
C TRP A 183 0.60 9.42 23.06
N MET A 184 1.17 10.44 22.42
CA MET A 184 2.11 10.27 21.30
C MET A 184 3.32 9.42 21.70
N ARG A 185 3.92 9.70 22.87
CA ARG A 185 5.05 8.92 23.39
C ARG A 185 4.67 7.46 23.65
N LYS A 186 3.44 7.21 24.12
CA LYS A 186 2.91 5.86 24.34
C LYS A 186 2.74 5.12 23.00
N LYS A 187 2.19 5.80 21.99
CA LYS A 187 2.03 5.29 20.62
C LYS A 187 3.37 4.95 19.98
N TRP A 188 4.37 5.83 20.09
CA TRP A 188 5.72 5.56 19.58
C TRP A 188 6.33 4.29 20.16
N ARG A 189 6.26 4.07 21.48
CA ARG A 189 6.78 2.85 22.10
C ARG A 189 6.09 1.61 21.56
N TYR A 190 4.75 1.59 21.60
CA TYR A 190 3.97 0.45 21.12
C TYR A 190 4.24 0.14 19.65
N SER A 191 4.18 1.16 18.79
CA SER A 191 4.37 0.98 17.35
C SER A 191 5.81 0.60 17.00
N ARG A 192 6.82 1.10 17.74
CA ARG A 192 8.21 0.66 17.60
C ARG A 192 8.36 -0.81 17.97
N ASP A 193 7.82 -1.23 19.10
CA ASP A 193 7.95 -2.62 19.57
C ASP A 193 7.22 -3.58 18.61
N LEU A 194 6.06 -3.18 18.08
CA LEU A 194 5.35 -3.87 17.00
C LEU A 194 6.23 -3.99 15.74
N PHE A 195 6.79 -2.87 15.27
CA PHE A 195 7.61 -2.85 14.05
C PHE A 195 8.92 -3.64 14.19
N GLN A 196 9.55 -3.64 15.36
CA GLN A 196 10.71 -4.47 15.64
C GLN A 196 10.35 -5.97 15.63
N THR A 197 9.21 -6.32 16.23
CA THR A 197 8.67 -7.69 16.22
C THR A 197 8.37 -8.16 14.80
N MET A 198 7.71 -7.31 14.01
CA MET A 198 7.47 -7.50 12.58
C MET A 198 8.77 -7.73 11.80
N ASN A 199 9.77 -6.87 12.04
CA ASN A 199 11.05 -6.95 11.33
C ASN A 199 11.83 -8.22 11.62
N LYS A 200 11.77 -8.69 12.86
CA LYS A 200 12.38 -9.95 13.26
C LYS A 200 11.72 -11.14 12.56
N ALA A 201 10.39 -11.11 12.37
CA ALA A 201 9.65 -12.16 11.69
C ALA A 201 9.85 -12.16 10.16
N PHE A 202 10.00 -10.98 9.56
CA PHE A 202 10.05 -10.80 8.11
C PHE A 202 11.25 -9.97 7.63
N PRO A 203 12.50 -10.36 7.95
CA PRO A 203 13.69 -9.54 7.66
C PRO A 203 13.97 -9.36 6.16
N LYS A 204 13.39 -10.21 5.30
CA LYS A 204 13.54 -10.09 3.83
C LYS A 204 12.62 -9.03 3.20
N SER A 205 11.51 -8.70 3.84
CA SER A 205 10.51 -7.74 3.31
C SER A 205 10.36 -6.50 4.16
N THR A 206 11.08 -6.39 5.27
CA THR A 206 10.94 -5.26 6.19
C THR A 206 12.29 -4.77 6.66
N ALA A 207 12.41 -3.45 6.84
CA ALA A 207 13.54 -2.81 7.49
C ALA A 207 13.06 -1.73 8.45
N VAL A 208 13.64 -1.66 9.65
CA VAL A 208 13.32 -0.62 10.64
C VAL A 208 14.31 0.54 10.54
N PHE A 209 13.80 1.76 10.43
CA PHE A 209 14.60 2.99 10.40
C PHE A 209 14.20 3.86 11.59
N SER A 210 15.11 4.12 12.52
CA SER A 210 14.88 5.15 13.54
C SER A 210 15.23 6.52 12.99
N VAL A 211 14.43 7.55 13.30
CA VAL A 211 14.72 8.94 12.92
C VAL A 211 16.09 9.43 13.40
N GLU A 212 16.59 8.88 14.51
CA GLU A 212 17.92 9.18 15.05
C GLU A 212 19.07 8.56 14.26
N ASP A 213 18.78 7.62 13.35
CA ASP A 213 19.77 6.85 12.60
C ASP A 213 19.45 6.89 11.10
N LEU A 214 18.99 8.03 10.60
CA LEU A 214 18.77 8.24 9.17
C LEU A 214 20.10 8.62 8.51
N THR A 215 20.86 7.60 8.09
CA THR A 215 22.17 7.75 7.44
C THR A 215 22.11 7.36 5.97
N VAL A 216 23.04 7.92 5.19
CA VAL A 216 23.21 7.59 3.75
C VAL A 216 23.40 6.09 3.57
N ASP A 217 24.25 5.48 4.38
CA ASP A 217 24.57 4.04 4.29
C ASP A 217 23.34 3.17 4.49
N ARG A 218 22.45 3.51 5.43
CA ARG A 218 21.21 2.74 5.63
C ARG A 218 20.24 2.90 4.47
N PHE A 219 20.10 4.10 3.93
CA PHE A 219 19.29 4.32 2.73
C PHE A 219 19.83 3.54 1.52
N ASN A 220 21.14 3.53 1.33
CA ASN A 220 21.78 2.78 0.26
C ASN A 220 21.67 1.28 0.46
N ALA A 221 21.90 0.76 1.67
CA ALA A 221 21.68 -0.65 1.97
C ALA A 221 20.24 -1.08 1.67
N PHE A 222 19.25 -0.28 2.06
CA PHE A 222 17.85 -0.57 1.71
C PHE A 222 17.60 -0.49 0.20
N LEU A 223 18.11 0.54 -0.48
CA LEU A 223 17.98 0.73 -1.93
C LEU A 223 18.53 -0.47 -2.71
N HIS A 224 19.72 -0.94 -2.32
CA HIS A 224 20.42 -2.02 -3.01
C HIS A 224 19.92 -3.40 -2.60
N ASP A 225 19.87 -3.68 -1.30
CA ASP A 225 19.65 -5.03 -0.79
C ASP A 225 18.15 -5.38 -0.73
N MET A 226 17.29 -4.42 -0.40
CA MET A 226 15.87 -4.66 -0.22
C MET A 226 15.05 -4.34 -1.46
N LEU A 227 15.39 -3.27 -2.17
CA LEU A 227 14.70 -2.87 -3.41
C LEU A 227 15.38 -3.40 -4.67
N GLY A 228 16.63 -3.86 -4.62
CA GLY A 228 17.34 -4.40 -5.77
C GLY A 228 17.77 -3.36 -6.81
N VAL A 229 17.74 -2.07 -6.46
CA VAL A 229 18.13 -0.99 -7.37
C VAL A 229 19.65 -0.89 -7.45
N GLN A 230 20.19 -0.75 -8.66
CA GLN A 230 21.65 -0.71 -8.90
C GLN A 230 22.08 0.60 -9.59
N GLY A 231 23.39 0.79 -9.76
CA GLY A 231 23.96 1.86 -10.61
C GLY A 231 23.91 3.29 -10.04
N CYS A 232 23.17 3.53 -8.96
CA CYS A 232 23.11 4.83 -8.31
C CYS A 232 23.13 4.73 -6.79
N THR A 233 23.51 5.80 -6.10
CA THR A 233 23.60 5.82 -4.65
C THR A 233 23.20 7.19 -4.12
N PHE A 234 22.55 7.22 -2.96
CA PHE A 234 22.38 8.45 -2.21
C PHE A 234 23.75 8.93 -1.72
N TRP A 235 23.99 10.24 -1.77
CA TRP A 235 25.22 10.84 -1.23
C TRP A 235 24.96 11.81 -0.08
N ARG A 236 23.68 12.06 0.23
CA ARG A 236 23.21 12.85 1.37
C ARG A 236 21.82 12.41 1.78
N VAL A 237 21.45 12.66 3.03
CA VAL A 237 20.07 12.47 3.52
C VAL A 237 19.33 13.80 3.46
N ASP A 238 18.12 13.80 2.92
CA ASP A 238 17.19 14.93 3.02
C ASP A 238 16.61 14.98 4.45
N VAL A 239 17.32 15.66 5.35
CA VAL A 239 16.95 15.74 6.76
C VAL A 239 15.76 16.68 6.94
N ARG A 240 14.54 16.16 6.77
CA ARG A 240 13.30 16.85 7.09
C ARG A 240 12.79 16.41 8.46
N ASN A 241 12.40 17.36 9.29
CA ASN A 241 11.77 17.12 10.59
C ASN A 241 12.61 16.33 11.62
N SER A 242 13.94 16.28 11.50
CA SER A 242 14.80 15.61 12.49
C SER A 242 14.62 16.20 13.90
N GLU A 243 14.50 17.53 13.99
CA GLU A 243 14.32 18.28 15.24
C GLU A 243 12.86 18.33 15.73
N GLY A 244 11.96 17.51 15.18
CA GLY A 244 10.56 17.48 15.59
C GLY A 244 9.70 18.65 15.10
N THR A 245 10.27 19.58 14.33
CA THR A 245 9.54 20.68 13.67
C THR A 245 9.62 20.60 12.15
N PHE A 246 8.60 21.11 11.47
CA PHE A 246 8.64 21.30 10.02
C PHE A 246 9.57 22.47 9.69
N SER A 247 10.75 22.19 9.14
CA SER A 247 11.61 23.23 8.59
C SER A 247 11.01 23.71 7.26
N LYS A 248 10.74 25.02 7.15
CA LYS A 248 10.27 25.64 5.89
C LYS A 248 11.38 25.73 4.82
N GLU A 249 12.61 25.37 5.18
CA GLU A 249 13.77 25.45 4.30
C GLU A 249 13.79 24.26 3.32
N PHE A 250 12.86 24.27 2.37
CA PHE A 250 13.03 23.49 1.16
C PHE A 250 13.60 24.38 0.07
N ARG A 251 14.93 24.39 -0.06
CA ARG A 251 15.58 24.81 -1.30
C ARG A 251 15.63 23.58 -2.19
N MET A 252 15.03 23.65 -3.37
CA MET A 252 15.22 22.66 -4.45
C MET A 252 16.70 22.65 -4.86
N GLY A 253 17.53 21.98 -4.06
CA GLY A 253 18.92 21.70 -4.40
C GLY A 253 19.00 20.48 -5.31
N LYS A 254 20.12 20.36 -6.02
CA LYS A 254 20.51 19.21 -6.86
C LYS A 254 20.09 17.86 -6.24
N SER A 255 19.66 16.90 -7.07
CA SER A 255 19.33 15.53 -6.61
C SER A 255 20.37 14.99 -5.62
N GLY A 256 19.90 14.38 -4.53
CA GLY A 256 20.68 13.66 -3.54
C GLY A 256 21.23 12.31 -4.03
N LEU A 257 21.06 11.98 -5.31
CA LEU A 257 21.60 10.80 -5.98
C LEU A 257 22.86 11.08 -6.81
N LYS A 258 23.77 10.10 -6.84
CA LYS A 258 24.90 10.00 -7.76
C LYS A 258 24.76 8.74 -8.60
N GLY A 259 25.16 8.80 -9.87
CA GLY A 259 25.11 7.66 -10.80
C GLY A 259 23.80 7.60 -11.61
N VAL A 260 23.61 6.48 -12.30
CA VAL A 260 22.42 6.22 -13.14
C VAL A 260 21.72 4.99 -12.57
N CYS A 261 20.50 5.18 -12.07
CA CYS A 261 19.76 4.11 -11.43
C CYS A 261 19.29 3.08 -12.46
N ASP A 262 19.56 1.80 -12.19
CA ASP A 262 19.07 0.67 -12.95
C ASP A 262 18.06 -0.12 -12.10
N LEU A 263 16.83 -0.19 -12.59
CA LEU A 263 15.70 -0.90 -11.99
C LEU A 263 15.28 -2.12 -12.81
N SER A 264 16.02 -2.47 -13.87
CA SER A 264 15.64 -3.54 -14.81
C SER A 264 15.56 -4.93 -14.16
N ALA A 265 16.36 -5.18 -13.13
CA ALA A 265 16.38 -6.43 -12.38
C ALA A 265 15.46 -6.44 -11.14
N VAL A 266 14.72 -5.36 -10.88
CA VAL A 266 13.87 -5.25 -9.68
C VAL A 266 12.68 -6.19 -9.79
N SER A 267 12.61 -7.14 -8.87
CA SER A 267 11.45 -8.01 -8.67
C SER A 267 11.28 -8.31 -7.20
N PHE A 268 10.10 -8.01 -6.67
CA PHE A 268 9.75 -8.35 -5.29
C PHE A 268 9.07 -9.70 -5.17
N ARG A 269 8.79 -10.35 -6.31
CA ARG A 269 8.01 -11.56 -6.41
C ARG A 269 8.65 -12.69 -5.60
N TYR A 270 7.83 -13.29 -4.76
CA TYR A 270 8.18 -14.49 -4.01
C TYR A 270 7.78 -15.73 -4.78
N SER A 271 8.49 -16.83 -4.51
CA SER A 271 8.02 -18.14 -4.93
C SER A 271 6.75 -18.53 -4.17
N ASN A 272 5.99 -19.51 -4.69
CA ASN A 272 4.81 -20.03 -3.98
C ASN A 272 5.16 -20.59 -2.59
N ASP A 273 6.33 -21.20 -2.45
CA ASP A 273 6.83 -21.71 -1.17
C ASP A 273 7.11 -20.57 -0.18
N GLU A 274 7.72 -19.47 -0.66
CA GLU A 274 7.96 -18.29 0.16
C GLU A 274 6.65 -17.60 0.57
N LEU A 275 5.66 -17.53 -0.32
CA LEU A 275 4.33 -17.01 -0.01
C LEU A 275 3.62 -17.86 1.05
N THR A 276 3.63 -19.18 0.89
CA THR A 276 3.01 -20.13 1.84
C THR A 276 3.68 -20.02 3.21
N ARG A 277 5.01 -20.05 3.26
CA ARG A 277 5.77 -19.87 4.51
C ARG A 277 5.50 -18.51 5.15
N GLY A 278 5.38 -17.46 4.34
CA GLY A 278 5.01 -16.13 4.81
C GLY A 278 3.66 -16.13 5.52
N GLN A 279 2.64 -16.77 4.93
CA GLN A 279 1.31 -16.89 5.53
C GLN A 279 1.32 -17.68 6.85
N GLU A 280 2.07 -18.78 6.92
CA GLU A 280 2.23 -19.56 8.15
C GLU A 280 2.91 -18.73 9.27
N LEU A 281 3.97 -17.99 8.91
CA LEU A 281 4.64 -17.07 9.83
C LEU A 281 3.69 -15.99 10.34
N TRP A 282 2.78 -15.48 9.50
CA TRP A 282 1.76 -14.53 9.92
C TRP A 282 0.78 -15.12 10.93
N VAL A 283 0.36 -16.37 10.74
CA VAL A 283 -0.50 -17.07 11.71
C VAL A 283 0.20 -17.22 13.06
N GLN A 284 1.50 -17.53 13.04
CA GLN A 284 2.28 -17.64 14.27
C GLN A 284 2.50 -16.28 14.93
N LEU A 285 2.93 -15.28 14.15
CA LEU A 285 3.16 -13.93 14.62
C LEU A 285 1.89 -13.30 15.19
N ALA A 286 0.72 -13.58 14.60
CA ALA A 286 -0.55 -13.10 15.14
C ALA A 286 -0.70 -13.52 16.61
N LYS A 287 -0.31 -14.74 17.01
CA LYS A 287 -0.34 -15.18 18.41
C LYS A 287 0.60 -14.34 19.28
N ASP A 288 1.81 -14.08 18.80
CA ASP A 288 2.82 -13.29 19.53
C ASP A 288 2.38 -11.82 19.68
N LEU A 289 1.73 -11.25 18.67
CA LEU A 289 1.23 -9.87 18.71
C LEU A 289 0.09 -9.67 19.72
N HIS A 290 -0.63 -10.73 20.11
CA HIS A 290 -1.60 -10.65 21.22
C HIS A 290 -0.92 -10.38 22.56
N MET A 291 0.39 -10.66 22.68
CA MET A 291 1.18 -10.47 23.90
C MET A 291 1.75 -9.05 24.04
N ILE A 292 1.78 -8.25 22.97
CA ILE A 292 2.22 -6.85 23.07
C ILE A 292 1.19 -6.09 23.91
N PRO A 293 1.58 -5.46 25.05
CA PRO A 293 0.67 -4.78 25.93
C PRO A 293 -0.18 -3.78 25.16
N ARG A 294 -1.49 -4.01 25.13
CA ARG A 294 -2.44 -3.05 24.56
C ARG A 294 -2.26 -1.74 25.32
N LEU A 295 -2.43 -0.61 24.63
CA LEU A 295 -2.24 0.73 25.18
C LEU A 295 -3.29 1.13 26.26
N GLY A 296 -3.82 0.20 27.05
CA GLY A 296 -4.93 0.40 27.99
C GLY A 296 -6.25 0.68 27.28
N LEU A 297 -6.33 0.40 25.98
CA LEU A 297 -7.46 0.76 25.14
C LEU A 297 -8.34 -0.44 24.88
N LYS A 298 -9.65 -0.21 24.99
CA LYS A 298 -10.68 -1.21 24.69
C LYS A 298 -10.61 -1.71 23.24
N ASN A 299 -10.07 -0.90 22.33
CA ASN A 299 -9.83 -1.28 20.94
C ASN A 299 -8.50 -0.64 20.43
N PRO A 300 -7.45 -1.43 20.11
CA PRO A 300 -6.19 -0.90 19.58
C PRO A 300 -6.37 -0.22 18.20
N ASP A 301 -7.45 -0.44 17.47
CA ASP A 301 -7.74 0.26 16.22
C ASP A 301 -8.55 1.56 16.43
N ALA A 302 -9.06 1.82 17.64
CA ALA A 302 -9.66 3.12 17.99
C ALA A 302 -8.60 4.21 18.19
N LEU A 303 -7.32 3.83 18.37
CA LEU A 303 -6.17 4.72 18.56
C LEU A 303 -6.01 5.80 17.50
N VAL A 304 -6.48 5.56 16.28
CA VAL A 304 -6.10 6.39 15.13
C VAL A 304 -7.25 7.30 14.67
N MET A 305 -8.45 7.11 15.23
CA MET A 305 -9.65 7.89 14.87
C MET A 305 -9.64 9.30 15.43
N GLU A 306 -8.91 9.57 16.53
CA GLU A 306 -8.83 10.91 17.12
C GLU A 306 -7.96 11.88 16.30
N GLU A 307 -6.93 11.38 15.59
CA GLU A 307 -6.04 12.20 14.76
C GLU A 307 -6.71 12.67 13.45
N GLY A 308 -7.79 12.02 13.00
CA GLY A 308 -8.50 12.39 11.77
C GLY A 308 -9.69 13.34 11.97
N ARG A 309 -10.09 13.60 13.21
CA ARG A 309 -11.21 14.52 13.55
C ARG A 309 -10.74 15.92 13.95
N ARG A 310 -9.44 16.18 14.00
CA ARG A 310 -8.85 17.48 14.39
C ARG A 310 -8.03 18.06 13.27
#